data_AF-A0A5R9L1B9-F1
#
_entry.id   AF-A0A5R9L1B9-F1
#
_cell.length_a   1.000
_cell.length_b   1.000
_cell.length_c   1.000
_cell.angle_alpha   90.00
_cell.angle_beta   90.00
_cell.angle_gamma   90.00
#
_symmetry.space_group_name_H-M   'P 1'
#
loop_
_entity.id
_entity.type
_entity.pdbx_description
1 polymer ?
#
loop_
_entity_poly.entity_id
_entity_poly.type
_entity_poly.pdbx_seq_one_letter_code
_entity_poly.pdbx_strand_id
1 'polypeptide(L)'
;MKNLMKCLTAMSVCFASCQQGNLVNPDDSSLPSSHNMREAAMPTTPKFYQLVKHGGSTLTYSPDGLLEKVTFENESRSNFPTYKVYTYNANSIVSKKYSNNKLEEVITYLLDPNTGNCYESQHKAYSVSGQIQTKAKESTYAYFYNIKGQLMMRENKHNPKDYTLLNYDTVWNLINVTTYGDAGNGAAKVVAESNLSYNQPTGDPLLLNLLPINCEVANLPDAYLRIFGKPTKYLVKMITEKGALGGRYFSYSMNADGYPTARQMYNLSGGDLTQTVNYDYLVTNIGLSL
;
A
#
# COMPACT_ATOMS: atom_id res chain seq x y z
N MET A 1 61.89 -17.37 23.09
CA MET A 1 60.86 -18.03 23.92
C MET A 1 59.53 -17.86 23.17
N LYS A 2 59.23 -18.71 22.18
CA LYS A 2 58.47 -19.99 22.24
C LYS A 2 57.06 -19.86 22.87
N ASN A 3 56.07 -20.17 22.01
CA ASN A 3 54.72 -20.72 22.28
C ASN A 3 53.61 -19.68 22.58
N LEU A 4 52.36 -19.80 22.12
CA LEU A 4 51.67 -20.85 21.38
C LEU A 4 50.43 -20.27 20.68
N MET A 5 50.22 -20.75 19.46
CA MET A 5 49.02 -20.65 18.62
C MET A 5 47.83 -21.39 19.24
N LYS A 6 46.64 -20.80 19.24
CA LYS A 6 45.35 -21.53 19.18
C LYS A 6 44.38 -20.80 18.25
N CYS A 7 44.26 -21.41 17.07
CA CYS A 7 43.19 -21.26 16.11
C CYS A 7 41.88 -21.74 16.76
N LEU A 8 40.80 -20.96 16.68
CA LEU A 8 39.45 -21.45 16.94
C LEU A 8 38.62 -21.23 15.68
N THR A 9 38.45 -22.31 14.93
CA THR A 9 37.52 -22.47 13.82
C THR A 9 36.23 -23.03 14.41
N ALA A 10 35.08 -22.37 14.22
CA ALA A 10 33.78 -22.99 14.46
C ALA A 10 32.68 -22.37 13.58
N MET A 11 32.41 -23.09 12.48
CA MET A 11 31.13 -23.31 11.80
C MET A 11 30.09 -22.17 11.74
N SER A 12 30.06 -21.55 10.56
CA SER A 12 28.85 -20.95 9.99
C SER A 12 27.81 -22.05 9.74
N VAL A 13 26.65 -21.97 10.40
CA VAL A 13 25.47 -22.76 10.06
C VAL A 13 24.56 -21.88 9.23
N CYS A 14 24.64 -22.02 7.91
CA CYS A 14 23.64 -21.48 7.00
C CYS A 14 22.37 -22.34 7.11
N PHE A 15 21.35 -21.85 7.81
CA PHE A 15 20.00 -22.38 7.68
C PHE A 15 19.33 -21.74 6.46
N ALA A 16 19.56 -22.30 5.28
CA ALA A 16 18.67 -22.09 4.14
C ALA A 16 17.54 -23.12 4.24
N SER A 17 16.47 -22.82 4.98
CA SER A 17 15.22 -23.57 4.84
C SER A 17 14.42 -22.97 3.69
N CYS A 18 14.58 -23.53 2.49
CA CYS A 18 13.60 -23.36 1.42
C CYS A 18 12.29 -24.02 1.87
N GLN A 19 11.40 -23.27 2.52
CA GLN A 19 10.02 -23.69 2.63
C GLN A 19 9.34 -23.43 1.28
N GLN A 20 8.76 -24.49 0.75
CA GLN A 20 7.97 -24.45 -0.47
C GLN A 20 6.79 -23.49 -0.26
N GLY A 21 6.83 -22.34 -0.93
CA GLY A 21 5.73 -21.39 -0.92
C GLY A 21 4.51 -22.04 -1.54
N ASN A 22 3.51 -22.36 -0.73
CA ASN A 22 2.20 -22.75 -1.24
C ASN A 22 1.51 -21.49 -1.78
N LEU A 23 1.46 -21.36 -3.09
CA LEU A 23 0.55 -20.42 -3.75
C LEU A 23 -0.87 -20.91 -3.50
N VAL A 24 -1.68 -20.15 -2.77
CA VAL A 24 -3.11 -20.39 -2.68
C VAL A 24 -3.72 -19.88 -3.99
N ASN A 25 -4.15 -20.80 -4.86
CA ASN A 25 -4.82 -20.49 -6.12
C ASN A 25 -6.35 -20.37 -5.86
N PRO A 26 -7.11 -19.48 -6.53
CA PRO A 26 -8.50 -19.19 -6.15
C PRO A 26 -9.56 -20.25 -6.52
N ASP A 27 -9.19 -21.39 -7.10
CA ASP A 27 -10.17 -22.32 -7.69
C ASP A 27 -10.67 -23.47 -6.78
N ASP A 28 -10.21 -23.58 -5.53
CA ASP A 28 -10.78 -24.57 -4.61
C ASP A 28 -12.08 -24.04 -3.95
N SER A 29 -13.14 -24.06 -4.75
CA SER A 29 -14.51 -23.96 -4.27
C SER A 29 -14.94 -25.27 -3.60
N SER A 30 -14.82 -25.33 -2.27
CA SER A 30 -15.67 -26.21 -1.47
C SER A 30 -16.41 -25.40 -0.43
N LEU A 31 -17.69 -25.16 -0.69
CA LEU A 31 -18.65 -24.75 0.32
C LEU A 31 -18.79 -25.87 1.36
N PRO A 32 -18.81 -25.54 2.66
CA PRO A 32 -19.58 -26.30 3.62
C PRO A 32 -20.75 -25.45 4.13
N SER A 33 -21.93 -26.04 4.01
CA SER A 33 -23.17 -25.61 4.63
C SER A 33 -23.05 -25.47 6.15
N SER A 34 -23.90 -24.58 6.68
CA SER A 34 -24.09 -24.24 8.09
C SER A 34 -24.26 -25.44 9.04
N HIS A 35 -23.82 -25.23 10.29
CA HIS A 35 -23.95 -26.03 11.51
C HIS A 35 -22.85 -27.06 11.80
N ASN A 36 -21.87 -26.65 12.63
CA ASN A 36 -21.63 -27.19 13.98
C ASN A 36 -20.34 -26.60 14.59
N MET A 37 -20.49 -25.80 15.65
CA MET A 37 -19.39 -25.48 16.56
C MET A 37 -19.18 -26.66 17.51
N ARG A 38 -17.98 -27.28 17.51
CA ARG A 38 -17.14 -27.53 18.70
C ARG A 38 -15.86 -28.30 18.35
N GLU A 39 -14.75 -27.71 18.79
CA GLU A 39 -13.48 -28.32 19.25
C GLU A 39 -12.86 -29.45 18.41
N ALA A 40 -11.83 -29.13 17.61
CA ALA A 40 -10.44 -29.06 18.08
C ALA A 40 -9.50 -28.84 16.88
N ALA A 41 -8.81 -27.70 16.84
CA ALA A 41 -7.51 -27.62 16.20
C ALA A 41 -6.63 -26.70 17.05
N MET A 42 -5.54 -27.31 17.52
CA MET A 42 -4.33 -26.75 18.11
C MET A 42 -3.92 -25.38 17.51
N PRO A 43 -3.11 -24.56 18.22
CA PRO A 43 -2.82 -23.18 17.84
C PRO A 43 -2.43 -23.11 16.37
N THR A 44 -3.22 -22.37 15.59
CA THR A 44 -2.78 -21.96 14.27
C THR A 44 -1.47 -21.22 14.48
N THR A 45 -0.36 -21.83 14.03
CA THR A 45 0.94 -21.16 14.03
C THR A 45 0.73 -19.78 13.43
N PRO A 46 1.18 -18.70 14.09
CA PRO A 46 1.00 -17.36 13.56
C PRO A 46 1.51 -17.32 12.12
N LYS A 47 0.70 -16.83 11.19
CA LYS A 47 1.07 -16.72 9.79
C LYS A 47 1.45 -15.28 9.47
N PHE A 48 2.47 -15.13 8.64
CA PHE A 48 2.81 -13.84 8.03
C PHE A 48 2.32 -13.82 6.58
N TYR A 49 1.62 -12.74 6.22
CA TYR A 49 1.07 -12.53 4.88
C TYR A 49 1.81 -11.38 4.20
N GLN A 50 2.55 -11.70 3.15
CA GLN A 50 3.23 -10.72 2.31
C GLN A 50 2.48 -10.58 0.99
N LEU A 51 1.96 -9.39 0.69
CA LEU A 51 1.20 -9.14 -0.54
C LEU A 51 2.10 -9.25 -1.76
N VAL A 52 1.83 -10.20 -2.66
CA VAL A 52 2.61 -10.43 -3.89
C VAL A 52 1.87 -10.01 -5.16
N LYS A 53 0.53 -9.87 -5.09
CA LYS A 53 -0.28 -9.35 -6.20
C LYS A 53 -1.34 -8.37 -5.71
N HIS A 54 -1.54 -7.29 -6.46
CA HIS A 54 -2.59 -6.31 -6.25
C HIS A 54 -3.20 -5.91 -7.61
N GLY A 55 -4.33 -6.50 -7.96
CA GLY A 55 -4.93 -6.34 -9.29
C GLY A 55 -3.97 -6.77 -10.39
N GLY A 56 -3.64 -5.85 -11.31
CA GLY A 56 -2.61 -6.05 -12.33
C GLY A 56 -1.18 -5.77 -11.86
N SER A 57 -0.93 -5.53 -10.57
CA SER A 57 0.42 -5.27 -10.06
C SER A 57 1.01 -6.53 -9.43
N THR A 58 2.28 -6.82 -9.73
CA THR A 58 3.07 -7.86 -9.05
C THR A 58 4.17 -7.22 -8.21
N LEU A 59 4.32 -7.67 -6.97
CA LEU A 59 5.27 -7.16 -5.98
C LEU A 59 6.35 -8.22 -5.70
N THR A 60 7.61 -7.82 -5.71
CA THR A 60 8.75 -8.69 -5.34
C THR A 60 9.54 -8.09 -4.19
N TYR A 61 10.05 -8.95 -3.32
CA TYR A 61 10.71 -8.57 -2.07
C TYR A 61 12.10 -9.19 -1.97
N SER A 62 12.98 -8.50 -1.25
CA SER A 62 14.27 -9.03 -0.84
C SER A 62 14.09 -10.19 0.16
N PRO A 63 15.13 -11.00 0.40
CA PRO A 63 15.10 -12.04 1.44
C PRO A 63 14.74 -11.50 2.83
N ASP A 64 15.09 -10.25 3.12
CA ASP A 64 14.78 -9.57 4.38
C ASP A 64 13.34 -9.00 4.43
N GLY A 65 12.55 -9.23 3.38
CA GLY A 65 11.15 -8.82 3.29
C GLY A 65 10.92 -7.38 2.86
N LEU A 66 11.95 -6.65 2.40
CA LEU A 66 11.83 -5.29 1.88
C LEU A 66 11.32 -5.31 0.43
N LEU A 67 10.37 -4.44 0.10
CA LEU A 67 9.83 -4.34 -1.26
C LEU A 67 10.91 -3.86 -2.23
N GLU A 68 11.30 -4.67 -3.21
CA GLU A 68 12.35 -4.33 -4.19
C GLU A 68 11.80 -3.76 -5.48
N LYS A 69 10.68 -4.32 -5.96
CA LYS A 69 10.09 -3.94 -7.24
C LYS A 69 8.58 -4.16 -7.27
N VAL A 70 7.90 -3.26 -7.96
CA VAL A 70 6.50 -3.43 -8.39
C VAL A 70 6.46 -3.37 -9.91
N THR A 71 5.85 -4.37 -10.53
CA THR A 71 5.58 -4.39 -11.99
C THR A 71 4.09 -4.16 -12.20
N PHE A 72 3.73 -3.23 -13.07
CA PHE A 72 2.34 -2.89 -13.36
C PHE A 72 1.94 -3.43 -14.73
N GLU A 73 0.98 -4.35 -14.75
CA GLU A 73 0.35 -4.83 -15.97
C GLU A 73 -0.68 -3.79 -16.44
N ASN A 74 -0.58 -3.40 -17.71
CA ASN A 74 -1.57 -2.56 -18.39
C ASN A 74 -1.80 -1.16 -17.77
N GLU A 75 -0.84 -0.61 -17.02
CA GLU A 75 -0.96 0.75 -16.44
C GLU A 75 -0.97 1.85 -17.51
N SER A 76 -0.45 1.58 -18.72
CA SER A 76 -0.51 2.51 -19.84
C SER A 76 -1.33 1.94 -21.00
N ARG A 77 -2.13 2.80 -21.64
CA ARG A 77 -2.79 2.52 -22.93
C ARG A 77 -1.80 2.09 -24.03
N SER A 78 -0.52 2.30 -23.78
CA SER A 78 0.60 2.12 -24.68
C SER A 78 1.19 0.70 -24.64
N ASN A 79 0.67 -0.22 -23.82
CA ASN A 79 1.19 -1.59 -23.63
C ASN A 79 2.68 -1.67 -23.25
N PHE A 80 3.27 -0.59 -22.75
CA PHE A 80 4.68 -0.61 -22.35
C PHE A 80 4.85 -1.17 -20.94
N PRO A 81 5.89 -2.01 -20.71
CA PRO A 81 6.20 -2.50 -19.38
C PRO A 81 6.52 -1.32 -18.48
N THR A 82 5.73 -1.18 -17.41
CA THR A 82 5.90 -0.13 -16.41
C THR A 82 6.26 -0.79 -15.09
N TYR A 83 7.28 -0.28 -14.41
CA TYR A 83 7.71 -0.83 -13.13
C TYR A 83 8.34 0.25 -12.25
N LYS A 84 8.34 -0.01 -10.95
CA LYS A 84 8.97 0.82 -9.94
C LYS A 84 9.96 -0.03 -9.14
N VAL A 85 11.16 0.47 -8.92
CA VAL A 85 12.19 -0.18 -8.08
C VAL A 85 12.49 0.66 -6.86
N TYR A 86 12.89 0.03 -5.76
CA TYR A 86 13.16 0.69 -4.49
C TYR A 86 14.58 0.45 -4.01
N THR A 87 15.16 1.44 -3.35
CA THR A 87 16.46 1.36 -2.69
C THR A 87 16.33 1.95 -1.29
N TYR A 88 16.79 1.22 -0.30
CA TYR A 88 16.68 1.58 1.12
C TYR A 88 18.03 2.06 1.65
N ASN A 89 18.01 3.17 2.39
CA ASN A 89 19.14 3.70 3.14
C ASN A 89 18.70 3.91 4.60
N ALA A 90 19.64 4.24 5.48
CA ALA A 90 19.41 4.33 6.92
C ALA A 90 18.14 5.11 7.33
N ASN A 91 17.87 6.26 6.70
CA ASN A 91 16.69 7.11 6.98
C ASN A 91 16.00 7.59 5.70
N SER A 92 16.11 6.84 4.61
CA SER A 92 15.47 7.22 3.35
C SER A 92 15.18 6.03 2.46
N ILE A 93 14.17 6.18 1.62
CA ILE A 93 13.82 5.24 0.55
C ILE A 93 13.82 6.01 -0.76
N VAL A 94 14.44 5.47 -1.80
CA VAL A 94 14.37 6.02 -3.15
C VAL A 94 13.57 5.08 -4.02
N SER A 95 12.46 5.56 -4.60
CA SER A 95 11.73 4.84 -5.63
C SER A 95 12.02 5.44 -7.01
N LYS A 96 12.22 4.58 -8.01
CA LYS A 96 12.37 4.99 -9.41
C LYS A 96 11.33 4.30 -10.27
N LYS A 97 10.49 5.06 -10.96
CA LYS A 97 9.50 4.56 -11.93
C LYS A 97 10.08 4.59 -13.33
N TYR A 98 9.91 3.49 -14.05
CA TYR A 98 10.34 3.31 -15.42
C TYR A 98 9.14 2.89 -16.28
N SER A 99 9.11 3.40 -17.51
CA SER A 99 8.20 2.96 -18.56
C SER A 99 9.02 2.71 -19.82
N ASN A 100 8.89 1.51 -20.39
CA ASN A 100 9.71 1.09 -21.53
C ASN A 100 11.23 1.27 -21.28
N ASN A 101 11.67 0.94 -20.07
CA ASN A 101 13.04 1.13 -19.57
C ASN A 101 13.55 2.58 -19.54
N LYS A 102 12.68 3.57 -19.74
CA LYS A 102 13.01 4.99 -19.59
C LYS A 102 12.57 5.48 -18.23
N LEU A 103 13.42 6.24 -17.56
CA LEU A 103 13.15 6.80 -16.25
C LEU A 103 12.07 7.88 -16.39
N GLU A 104 10.95 7.72 -15.71
CA GLU A 104 9.85 8.68 -15.70
C GLU A 104 9.84 9.50 -14.41
N GLU A 105 10.18 8.86 -13.29
CA GLU A 105 10.07 9.49 -11.97
C GLU A 105 11.12 8.96 -11.00
N VAL A 106 11.66 9.86 -10.19
CA VAL A 106 12.44 9.54 -9.00
C VAL A 106 11.78 10.22 -7.81
N ILE A 107 11.47 9.46 -6.77
CA ILE A 107 11.02 10.00 -5.49
C ILE A 107 11.97 9.56 -4.40
N THR A 108 12.51 10.52 -3.65
CA THR A 108 13.25 10.27 -2.41
C THR A 108 12.34 10.57 -1.24
N TYR A 109 12.06 9.57 -0.41
CA TYR A 109 11.34 9.67 0.84
C TYR A 109 12.32 9.81 1.99
N LEU A 110 12.19 10.86 2.80
CA LEU A 110 12.99 11.08 4.00
C LEU A 110 12.17 10.64 5.22
N LEU A 111 12.76 9.74 6.01
CA LEU A 111 12.08 9.08 7.12
C LEU A 111 12.54 9.68 8.44
N ASP A 112 11.59 9.90 9.33
CA ASP A 112 11.88 10.27 10.71
C ASP A 112 12.47 9.04 11.42
N PRO A 113 13.67 9.12 12.00
CA PRO A 113 14.38 7.97 12.54
C PRO A 113 13.67 7.35 13.76
N ASN A 114 12.80 8.10 14.45
CA ASN A 114 12.13 7.63 15.66
C ASN A 114 10.84 6.87 15.34
N THR A 115 10.11 7.33 14.32
CA THR A 115 8.79 6.81 13.97
C THR A 115 8.80 5.94 12.71
N GLY A 116 9.82 6.05 11.86
CA GLY A 116 9.88 5.44 10.54
C GLY A 116 8.93 6.08 9.51
N ASN A 117 8.19 7.12 9.89
CA ASN A 117 7.26 7.79 8.99
C ASN A 117 8.00 8.77 8.07
N CYS A 118 7.53 8.89 6.84
CA CYS A 118 8.00 9.87 5.88
C CYS A 118 7.59 11.28 6.35
N TYR A 119 8.54 12.16 6.60
CA TYR A 119 8.24 13.56 6.93
C TYR A 119 8.38 14.49 5.72
N GLU A 120 9.15 14.07 4.70
CA GLU A 120 9.32 14.81 3.45
C GLU A 120 9.54 13.85 2.26
N SER A 121 9.03 14.21 1.09
CA SER A 121 9.36 13.53 -0.17
C SER A 121 9.75 14.52 -1.26
N GLN A 122 10.76 14.15 -2.05
CA GLN A 122 11.32 14.96 -3.13
C GLN A 122 11.11 14.25 -4.46
N HIS A 123 10.34 14.87 -5.34
CA HIS A 123 9.85 14.28 -6.58
C HIS A 123 10.56 14.92 -7.76
N LYS A 124 11.05 14.09 -8.67
CA LYS A 124 11.64 14.50 -9.95
C LYS A 124 10.95 13.73 -11.05
N ALA A 125 10.15 14.43 -11.85
CA ALA A 125 9.53 13.87 -13.04
C ALA A 125 10.37 14.19 -14.28
N TYR A 126 10.47 13.23 -15.19
CA TYR A 126 11.23 13.32 -16.43
C TYR A 126 10.29 13.22 -17.63
N SER A 127 10.50 14.07 -18.62
CA SER A 127 9.88 13.94 -19.94
C SER A 127 10.84 13.25 -20.88
N VAL A 128 10.29 12.41 -21.75
CA VAL A 128 11.05 11.71 -22.79
C VAL A 128 10.65 12.29 -24.14
N SER A 129 11.62 12.79 -24.90
CA SER A 129 11.46 13.12 -26.31
C SER A 129 12.51 12.38 -27.12
N GLY A 130 12.10 11.35 -27.86
CA GLY A 130 13.02 10.45 -28.57
C GLY A 130 13.93 9.69 -27.60
N GLN A 131 15.25 9.88 -27.74
CA GLN A 131 16.27 9.31 -26.84
C GLN A 131 16.69 10.26 -25.70
N ILE A 132 16.24 11.51 -25.71
CA ILE A 132 16.63 12.50 -24.71
C ILE A 132 15.65 12.43 -23.53
N GLN A 133 16.19 12.29 -22.32
CA GLN A 133 15.46 12.41 -21.06
C GLN A 133 15.76 13.77 -20.46
N THR A 134 14.73 14.60 -20.30
CA THR A 134 14.86 15.93 -19.71
C THR A 134 14.04 16.00 -18.43
N LYS A 135 14.62 16.56 -17.38
CA LYS A 135 13.91 16.80 -16.12
C LYS A 135 12.79 17.81 -16.37
N ALA A 136 11.54 17.40 -16.15
CA ALA A 136 10.35 18.17 -16.49
C ALA A 136 9.79 18.94 -15.31
N LYS A 137 9.83 18.38 -14.10
CA LYS A 137 9.23 18.98 -12.90
C LYS A 137 9.95 18.54 -11.63
N GLU A 138 10.04 19.45 -10.66
CA GLU A 138 10.34 19.12 -9.27
C GLU A 138 9.22 19.55 -8.34
N SER A 139 9.00 18.76 -7.31
CA SER A 139 8.07 19.11 -6.23
C SER A 139 8.58 18.49 -4.93
N THR A 140 8.35 19.18 -3.83
CA THR A 140 8.72 18.69 -2.50
C THR A 140 7.47 18.72 -1.64
N TYR A 141 7.16 17.61 -0.98
CA TYR A 141 5.99 17.49 -0.13
C TYR A 141 6.40 17.26 1.32
N ALA A 142 5.79 18.00 2.24
CA ALA A 142 5.87 17.75 3.69
C ALA A 142 4.67 16.91 4.14
N TYR A 143 4.87 16.09 5.17
CA TYR A 143 3.86 15.20 5.74
C TYR A 143 3.71 15.43 7.23
N PHE A 144 2.46 15.59 7.67
CA PHE A 144 2.13 15.90 9.06
C PHE A 144 1.23 14.84 9.65
N TYR A 145 1.54 14.42 10.87
CA TYR A 145 0.89 13.31 11.55
C TYR A 145 0.25 13.77 12.86
N ASN A 146 -0.86 13.14 13.24
CA ASN A 146 -1.38 13.29 14.60
C ASN A 146 -0.54 12.48 15.61
N ILE A 147 -0.85 12.66 16.90
CA ILE A 147 -0.22 11.93 18.01
C ILE A 147 -0.41 10.41 17.94
N LYS A 148 -1.37 9.91 17.16
CA LYS A 148 -1.62 8.46 16.96
C LYS A 148 -0.74 7.90 15.83
N GLY A 149 -0.02 8.74 15.10
CA GLY A 149 0.80 8.39 13.94
C GLY A 149 0.00 8.25 12.64
N GLN A 150 -1.18 8.90 12.53
CA GLN A 150 -1.98 8.92 11.32
C GLN A 150 -1.66 10.17 10.50
N LEU A 151 -1.47 10.03 9.19
CA LEU A 151 -1.21 11.15 8.31
C LEU A 151 -2.44 12.06 8.26
N MET A 152 -2.30 13.32 8.66
CA MET A 152 -3.34 14.34 8.64
C MET A 152 -3.24 15.27 7.42
N MET A 153 -2.03 15.54 6.95
CA MET A 153 -1.82 16.50 5.87
C MET A 153 -0.59 16.14 5.03
N ARG A 154 -0.73 16.33 3.73
CA ARG A 154 0.38 16.40 2.77
C ARG A 154 0.36 17.77 2.12
N GLU A 155 1.46 18.50 2.15
CA GLU A 155 1.54 19.88 1.63
C GLU A 155 2.70 20.01 0.65
N ASN A 156 2.48 20.69 -0.47
CA ASN A 156 3.54 21.05 -1.40
C ASN A 156 4.32 22.27 -0.89
N LYS A 157 5.60 22.09 -0.53
CA LYS A 157 6.43 23.15 0.06
C LYS A 157 6.69 24.34 -0.89
N HIS A 158 6.57 24.13 -2.19
CA HIS A 158 6.75 25.19 -3.19
C HIS A 158 5.44 25.88 -3.56
N ASN A 159 4.31 25.27 -3.22
CA ASN A 159 2.99 25.86 -3.38
C ASN A 159 2.10 25.46 -2.19
N PRO A 160 2.15 26.18 -1.07
CA PRO A 160 1.38 25.87 0.15
C PRO A 160 -0.14 25.83 -0.03
N LYS A 161 -0.67 26.31 -1.17
CA LYS A 161 -2.10 26.20 -1.52
C LYS A 161 -2.48 24.82 -2.06
N ASP A 162 -1.49 24.03 -2.47
CA ASP A 162 -1.60 22.66 -2.94
C ASP A 162 -1.31 21.70 -1.78
N TYR A 163 -2.38 21.22 -1.15
CA TYR A 163 -2.30 20.32 -0.02
C TYR A 163 -3.51 19.39 0.05
N THR A 164 -3.34 18.25 0.71
CA THR A 164 -4.40 17.28 0.97
C THR A 164 -4.57 17.12 2.48
N LEU A 165 -5.78 17.27 2.97
CA LEU A 165 -6.19 16.97 4.35
C LEU A 165 -6.82 15.58 4.43
N LEU A 166 -6.49 14.86 5.50
CA LEU A 166 -6.98 13.53 5.82
C LEU A 166 -7.60 13.56 7.23
N ASN A 167 -8.90 13.36 7.30
CA ASN A 167 -9.66 13.46 8.55
C ASN A 167 -10.09 12.07 9.02
N TYR A 168 -9.90 11.79 10.31
CA TYR A 168 -10.23 10.50 10.91
C TYR A 168 -11.32 10.63 11.97
N ASP A 169 -12.12 9.59 12.13
CA ASP A 169 -13.05 9.47 13.25
C ASP A 169 -12.32 9.04 14.55
N THR A 170 -13.09 8.91 15.63
CA THR A 170 -12.58 8.54 16.95
C THR A 170 -12.06 7.10 17.02
N VAL A 171 -12.51 6.22 16.12
CA VAL A 171 -12.13 4.80 16.02
C VAL A 171 -11.10 4.52 14.93
N TRP A 172 -10.46 5.58 14.42
CA TRP A 172 -9.27 5.58 13.56
C TRP A 172 -9.56 5.23 12.10
N ASN A 173 -10.78 5.49 11.65
CA ASN A 173 -11.11 5.39 10.24
C ASN A 173 -10.90 6.71 9.53
N LEU A 174 -10.29 6.67 8.34
CA LEU A 174 -10.23 7.83 7.45
C LEU A 174 -11.63 8.10 6.90
N ILE A 175 -12.28 9.19 7.29
CA ILE A 175 -13.67 9.49 6.91
C ILE A 175 -13.77 10.52 5.78
N ASN A 176 -12.74 11.34 5.60
CA ASN A 176 -12.73 12.37 4.58
C ASN A 176 -11.31 12.66 4.09
N VAL A 177 -11.18 12.84 2.77
CA VAL A 177 -9.97 13.32 2.11
C VAL A 177 -10.35 14.54 1.29
N THR A 178 -9.71 15.67 1.56
CA THR A 178 -9.95 16.93 0.84
C THR A 178 -8.64 17.44 0.24
N THR A 179 -8.59 17.58 -1.08
CA THR A 179 -7.45 18.15 -1.79
C THR A 179 -7.75 19.58 -2.21
N TYR A 180 -6.80 20.46 -1.95
CA TYR A 180 -6.82 21.88 -2.30
C TYR A 180 -5.80 22.17 -3.39
N GLY A 181 -6.09 23.18 -4.20
CA GLY A 181 -5.18 23.74 -5.20
C GLY A 181 -5.33 25.25 -5.30
N ASP A 182 -4.51 25.89 -6.14
CA ASP A 182 -4.56 27.33 -6.35
C ASP A 182 -5.84 27.72 -7.11
N ALA A 183 -6.62 28.65 -6.53
CA ALA A 183 -7.82 29.20 -7.13
C ALA A 183 -7.53 30.30 -8.17
N GLY A 184 -6.27 30.68 -8.38
CA GLY A 184 -5.85 31.73 -9.31
C GLY A 184 -6.00 33.15 -8.76
N ASN A 185 -6.60 33.32 -7.58
CA ASN A 185 -6.81 34.60 -6.90
C ASN A 185 -5.98 34.74 -5.61
N GLY A 186 -4.96 33.89 -5.41
CA GLY A 186 -4.17 33.88 -4.19
C GLY A 186 -4.70 32.96 -3.08
N ALA A 187 -5.91 32.41 -3.18
CA ALA A 187 -6.49 31.52 -2.18
C ALA A 187 -6.40 30.03 -2.57
N ALA A 188 -6.43 29.16 -1.57
CA ALA A 188 -6.63 27.72 -1.77
C ALA A 188 -8.12 27.43 -2.05
N LYS A 189 -8.40 26.53 -3.00
CA LYS A 189 -9.75 26.06 -3.34
C LYS A 189 -9.78 24.53 -3.32
N VAL A 190 -10.88 23.96 -2.83
CA VAL A 190 -11.13 22.52 -2.90
C VAL A 190 -11.22 22.09 -4.37
N VAL A 191 -10.31 21.21 -4.79
CA VAL A 191 -10.27 20.62 -6.14
C VAL A 191 -10.81 19.20 -6.16
N ALA A 192 -10.75 18.49 -5.04
CA ALA A 192 -11.36 17.18 -4.86
C ALA A 192 -11.74 16.97 -3.40
N GLU A 193 -12.86 16.32 -3.16
CA GLU A 193 -13.31 15.96 -1.82
C GLU A 193 -14.00 14.60 -1.89
N SER A 194 -13.56 13.68 -1.04
CA SER A 194 -14.08 12.32 -0.97
C SER A 194 -14.46 11.99 0.47
N ASN A 195 -15.67 11.46 0.66
CA ASN A 195 -16.14 10.95 1.94
C ASN A 195 -16.14 9.42 1.91
N LEU A 196 -15.66 8.81 2.99
CA LEU A 196 -15.47 7.37 3.09
C LEU A 196 -16.39 6.84 4.18
N SER A 197 -17.09 5.75 3.89
CA SER A 197 -18.00 5.09 4.82
C SER A 197 -17.66 3.61 4.96
N TYR A 198 -17.83 3.10 6.17
CA TYR A 198 -17.44 1.75 6.60
C TYR A 198 -18.64 0.88 6.98
N ASN A 199 -19.73 1.52 7.40
CA ASN A 199 -21.00 0.87 7.68
C ASN A 199 -21.84 0.80 6.40
N GLN A 200 -22.54 -0.31 6.18
CA GLN A 200 -23.63 -0.37 5.21
C GLN A 200 -24.99 -0.30 5.92
N PRO A 201 -26.04 0.24 5.29
CA PRO A 201 -27.39 0.31 5.87
C PRO A 201 -27.95 -1.04 6.32
N THR A 202 -27.49 -2.15 5.73
CA THR A 202 -27.93 -3.52 6.00
C THR A 202 -27.28 -4.19 7.22
N GLY A 203 -26.41 -3.49 7.94
CA GLY A 203 -25.79 -4.02 9.17
C GLY A 203 -24.59 -4.94 8.95
N ASP A 204 -24.00 -4.93 7.76
CA ASP A 204 -22.80 -5.73 7.46
C ASP A 204 -21.67 -5.46 8.46
N PRO A 205 -20.95 -6.49 8.93
CA PRO A 205 -19.89 -6.32 9.91
C PRO A 205 -18.76 -5.44 9.40
N LEU A 206 -18.14 -4.68 10.30
CA LEU A 206 -16.91 -3.95 10.02
C LEU A 206 -15.78 -4.94 9.75
N LEU A 207 -15.15 -4.83 8.58
CA LEU A 207 -14.05 -5.69 8.17
C LEU A 207 -12.73 -5.01 8.52
N LEU A 208 -11.85 -5.69 9.27
CA LEU A 208 -10.53 -5.15 9.59
C LEU A 208 -9.71 -4.93 8.31
N ASN A 209 -9.00 -3.81 8.23
CA ASN A 209 -8.09 -3.55 7.13
C ASN A 209 -6.73 -4.18 7.42
N LEU A 210 -6.52 -5.38 6.87
CA LEU A 210 -5.24 -6.07 6.91
C LEU A 210 -4.40 -5.87 5.64
N LEU A 211 -4.85 -5.03 4.70
CA LEU A 211 -4.12 -4.77 3.47
C LEU A 211 -2.86 -3.94 3.76
N PRO A 212 -1.68 -4.36 3.28
CA PRO A 212 -0.44 -3.60 3.42
C PRO A 212 -0.32 -2.50 2.35
N ILE A 213 -1.44 -1.85 2.01
CA ILE A 213 -1.48 -0.77 1.01
C ILE A 213 -2.07 0.50 1.60
N ASN A 214 -1.57 1.64 1.14
CA ASN A 214 -2.14 2.94 1.48
C ASN A 214 -3.51 3.12 0.82
N CYS A 215 -4.36 3.92 1.45
CA CYS A 215 -5.69 4.22 0.89
C CYS A 215 -5.55 4.93 -0.47
N GLU A 216 -6.11 4.33 -1.52
CA GLU A 216 -6.03 4.87 -2.89
C GLU A 216 -6.57 6.30 -2.99
N VAL A 217 -7.63 6.62 -2.23
CA VAL A 217 -8.26 7.96 -2.21
C VAL A 217 -7.33 9.03 -1.65
N ALA A 218 -6.41 8.65 -0.75
CA ALA A 218 -5.41 9.58 -0.22
C ALA A 218 -4.37 10.01 -1.29
N ASN A 219 -4.35 9.32 -2.44
CA ASN A 219 -3.50 9.61 -3.58
C ASN A 219 -2.03 9.85 -3.18
N LEU A 220 -1.52 9.01 -2.27
CA LEU A 220 -0.13 9.05 -1.82
C LEU A 220 0.79 8.63 -2.96
N PRO A 221 2.02 9.18 -3.05
CA PRO A 221 2.94 8.90 -4.14
C PRO A 221 3.37 7.43 -4.26
N ASP A 222 3.20 6.67 -3.18
CA ASP A 222 3.40 5.24 -3.20
C ASP A 222 2.27 4.50 -2.48
N ALA A 223 1.69 3.52 -3.15
CA ALA A 223 0.61 2.71 -2.61
C ALA A 223 1.14 1.60 -1.67
N TYR A 224 2.40 1.19 -1.79
CA TYR A 224 2.91 -0.04 -1.19
C TYR A 224 3.93 0.22 -0.08
N LEU A 225 4.57 1.39 -0.06
CA LEU A 225 5.43 1.79 1.06
C LEU A 225 4.60 2.17 2.29
N ARG A 226 4.80 1.44 3.39
CA ARG A 226 4.14 1.66 4.68
C ARG A 226 4.82 2.74 5.54
N ILE A 227 5.16 3.85 4.90
CA ILE A 227 5.88 4.99 5.51
C ILE A 227 4.96 6.21 5.75
N PHE A 228 3.69 6.15 5.35
CA PHE A 228 2.76 7.28 5.48
C PHE A 228 1.86 7.15 6.73
N GLY A 229 2.42 6.60 7.80
CA GLY A 229 1.71 6.42 9.06
C GLY A 229 0.75 5.24 9.07
N LYS A 230 -0.13 5.23 10.08
CA LYS A 230 -1.07 4.14 10.30
C LYS A 230 -2.24 4.21 9.31
N PRO A 231 -2.60 3.09 8.67
CA PRO A 231 -3.74 3.05 7.77
C PRO A 231 -5.07 3.18 8.54
N THR A 232 -6.15 3.36 7.79
CA THR A 232 -7.51 3.23 8.32
C THR A 232 -7.73 1.85 8.95
N LYS A 233 -8.47 1.79 10.07
CA LYS A 233 -8.64 0.56 10.85
C LYS A 233 -9.50 -0.49 10.13
N TYR A 234 -10.57 -0.07 9.47
CA TYR A 234 -11.50 -0.96 8.77
C TYR A 234 -11.42 -0.75 7.24
N LEU A 235 -11.89 -1.72 6.47
CA LEU A 235 -11.99 -1.61 5.01
C LEU A 235 -13.14 -0.68 4.64
N VAL A 236 -12.85 0.24 3.72
CA VAL A 236 -13.82 1.20 3.20
C VAL A 236 -14.85 0.45 2.38
N LYS A 237 -16.14 0.68 2.65
CA LYS A 237 -17.25 0.06 1.92
C LYS A 237 -17.93 1.00 0.93
N MET A 238 -17.77 2.31 1.10
CA MET A 238 -18.32 3.28 0.16
C MET A 238 -17.45 4.54 0.11
N ILE A 239 -17.30 5.09 -1.08
CA ILE A 239 -16.71 6.41 -1.32
C ILE A 239 -17.72 7.25 -2.10
N THR A 240 -17.97 8.47 -1.64
CA THR A 240 -18.71 9.50 -2.39
C THR A 240 -17.79 10.67 -2.68
N GLU A 241 -17.90 11.24 -3.88
CA GLU A 241 -17.04 12.32 -4.34
C GLU A 241 -17.89 13.57 -4.58
N LYS A 242 -17.45 14.71 -4.05
CA LYS A 242 -18.19 15.96 -4.18
C LYS A 242 -18.19 16.43 -5.63
N GLY A 243 -19.39 16.70 -6.16
CA GLY A 243 -19.58 17.14 -7.54
C GLY A 243 -19.75 15.99 -8.55
N ALA A 244 -19.59 14.73 -8.12
CA ALA A 244 -20.01 13.58 -8.91
C ALA A 244 -21.48 13.24 -8.61
N LEU A 245 -22.27 12.92 -9.63
CA LEU A 245 -23.67 12.45 -9.48
C LEU A 245 -23.76 11.02 -8.92
N GLY A 246 -22.69 10.49 -8.34
CA GLY A 246 -22.61 9.12 -7.86
C GLY A 246 -21.47 8.91 -6.86
N GLY A 247 -21.31 7.66 -6.48
CA GLY A 247 -20.22 7.17 -5.65
C GLY A 247 -19.89 5.74 -6.06
N ARG A 248 -19.10 5.07 -5.25
CA ARG A 248 -18.75 3.67 -5.44
C ARG A 248 -18.87 2.92 -4.13
N TYR A 249 -19.42 1.71 -4.18
CA TYR A 249 -19.39 0.80 -3.05
C TYR A 249 -18.50 -0.40 -3.35
N PHE A 250 -17.99 -1.00 -2.28
CA PHE A 250 -17.05 -2.11 -2.35
C PHE A 250 -17.60 -3.31 -1.59
N SER A 251 -17.45 -4.49 -2.18
CA SER A 251 -17.52 -5.76 -1.48
C SER A 251 -16.13 -6.39 -1.45
N TYR A 252 -15.88 -7.19 -0.41
CA TYR A 252 -14.61 -7.87 -0.21
C TYR A 252 -14.84 -9.35 0.01
N SER A 253 -14.06 -10.17 -0.68
CA SER A 253 -13.85 -11.58 -0.34
C SER A 253 -12.65 -11.67 0.57
N MET A 254 -12.73 -12.54 1.58
CA MET A 254 -11.69 -12.71 2.60
C MET A 254 -11.26 -14.18 2.66
N ASN A 255 -10.01 -14.45 3.04
CA ASN A 255 -9.59 -15.79 3.43
C ASN A 255 -10.02 -16.10 4.88
N ALA A 256 -9.78 -17.35 5.31
CA ALA A 256 -10.14 -17.82 6.66
C ALA A 256 -9.46 -17.03 7.81
N ASP A 257 -8.33 -16.39 7.52
CA ASP A 257 -7.55 -15.60 8.47
C ASP A 257 -7.91 -14.09 8.42
N GLY A 258 -8.93 -13.72 7.63
CA GLY A 258 -9.47 -12.36 7.55
C GLY A 258 -8.71 -11.40 6.61
N TYR A 259 -7.80 -11.90 5.77
CA TYR A 259 -7.14 -11.07 4.76
C TYR A 259 -8.00 -10.96 3.50
N PRO A 260 -8.15 -9.77 2.89
CA PRO A 260 -8.90 -9.62 1.65
C PRO A 260 -8.20 -10.34 0.49
N THR A 261 -8.93 -11.16 -0.26
CA THR A 261 -8.46 -11.88 -1.46
C THR A 261 -9.04 -11.29 -2.75
N ALA A 262 -10.17 -10.59 -2.67
CA ALA A 262 -10.70 -9.79 -3.76
C ALA A 262 -11.46 -8.56 -3.25
N ARG A 263 -11.47 -7.49 -4.04
CA ARG A 263 -12.33 -6.33 -3.90
C ARG A 263 -13.09 -6.13 -5.19
N GLN A 264 -14.41 -6.11 -5.11
CA GLN A 264 -15.27 -5.70 -6.21
C GLN A 264 -15.74 -4.27 -5.97
N MET A 265 -15.71 -3.45 -7.01
CA MET A 265 -16.15 -2.06 -7.00
C MET A 265 -17.38 -1.93 -7.89
N TYR A 266 -18.40 -1.26 -7.36
CA TYR A 266 -19.66 -1.06 -8.04
C TYR A 266 -20.00 0.41 -8.10
N ASN A 267 -20.64 0.85 -9.19
CA ASN A 267 -21.22 2.18 -9.26
C ASN A 267 -22.40 2.28 -8.29
N LEU A 268 -22.42 3.32 -7.47
CA LEU A 268 -23.55 3.60 -6.58
C LEU A 268 -24.83 3.86 -7.37
N SER A 269 -24.70 4.53 -8.51
CA SER A 269 -25.77 4.71 -9.50
C SER A 269 -25.83 3.47 -10.40
N GLY A 270 -26.92 2.72 -10.32
CA GLY A 270 -27.18 1.54 -11.17
C GLY A 270 -26.67 0.21 -10.61
N GLY A 271 -25.69 0.23 -9.70
CA GLY A 271 -25.20 -0.99 -9.05
C GLY A 271 -24.29 -1.86 -9.93
N ASP A 272 -23.85 -1.35 -11.08
CA ASP A 272 -23.01 -2.09 -12.02
C ASP A 272 -21.62 -2.38 -11.44
N LEU A 273 -21.13 -3.61 -11.61
CA LEU A 273 -19.75 -3.98 -11.32
C LEU A 273 -18.82 -3.28 -12.31
N THR A 274 -17.92 -2.44 -11.81
CA THR A 274 -16.98 -1.67 -12.64
C THR A 274 -15.55 -2.18 -12.57
N GLN A 275 -15.18 -2.85 -11.49
CA GLN A 275 -13.82 -3.36 -11.31
C GLN A 275 -13.80 -4.53 -10.33
N THR A 276 -12.93 -5.50 -10.61
CA THR A 276 -12.49 -6.52 -9.66
C THR A 276 -10.98 -6.39 -9.47
N VAL A 277 -10.54 -6.32 -8.22
CA VAL A 277 -9.12 -6.28 -7.84
C VAL A 277 -8.84 -7.50 -6.98
N ASN A 278 -7.99 -8.39 -7.47
CA ASN A 278 -7.56 -9.57 -6.71
C ASN A 278 -6.30 -9.26 -5.88
N TYR A 279 -6.18 -9.93 -4.74
CA TYR A 279 -5.03 -9.83 -3.84
C TYR A 279 -4.48 -11.23 -3.59
N ASP A 280 -3.21 -11.43 -3.90
CA ASP A 280 -2.51 -12.68 -3.61
C ASP A 280 -1.41 -12.43 -2.58
N TYR A 281 -1.20 -13.41 -1.70
CA TYR A 281 -0.22 -13.34 -0.63
C TYR A 281 0.71 -14.53 -0.66
N LEU A 282 1.99 -14.27 -0.42
CA LEU A 282 2.91 -15.28 0.06
C LEU A 282 2.66 -15.47 1.56
N VAL A 283 2.25 -16.68 1.95
CA VAL A 283 1.95 -17.03 3.34
C VAL A 283 3.10 -17.85 3.89
N THR A 284 3.67 -17.39 5.01
CA THR A 284 4.73 -18.09 5.73
C THR A 284 4.29 -18.40 7.15
N ASN A 285 4.54 -19.62 7.61
CA ASN A 285 4.27 -19.98 9.00
C ASN A 285 5.41 -19.45 9.87
N ILE A 286 5.08 -18.66 10.87
CA ILE A 286 6.01 -18.25 11.91
C ILE A 286 6.12 -19.45 12.85
N GLY A 287 7.09 -20.33 12.57
CA GLY A 287 7.44 -21.40 13.49
C GLY A 287 7.97 -20.81 14.79
N LEU A 288 7.48 -21.30 15.93
CA LEU A 288 8.22 -21.17 17.17
C LEU A 288 9.47 -22.05 17.02
N SER A 289 10.64 -21.43 16.84
CA SER A 289 11.89 -22.14 17.10
C SER A 289 11.94 -22.43 18.60
N LEU A 290 11.66 -23.67 18.98
CA LEU A 290 11.98 -24.19 20.31
C LEU A 290 13.50 -24.39 20.43
#